data_AF-A0AAP0PHT5-F1
#
_entry.id   AF-A0AAP0PHT5-F1
#
_cell.length_a   1.000
_cell.length_b   1.000
_cell.length_c   1.000
_cell.angle_alpha   90.00
_cell.angle_beta   90.00
_cell.angle_gamma   90.00
#
_symmetry.space_group_name_H-M   'P 1'
#
loop_
_entity.id
_entity.type
_entity.pdbx_description
1 polymer ?
#
loop_
_entity_poly.entity_id
_entity_poly.type
_entity_poly.pdbx_seq_one_letter_code
_entity_poly.pdbx_strand_id
1 'polypeptide(L)'
;MEVTTFNQSFNDAEFALWDKLGAVVRLSYGIGIYGAMALAGKFICSITGIDCMGGFHPSLTAIVEGLGYAVPPIMALLFILDDEVVKLSPHARAIRDVEDEELRSFFYGMSPWQFILIVTASSVGEELFYRAAVQTGVLPPFVPFAQAFGAVITAALTGSLYFVAASPKAWYERRQLKKIYSPLLEGLLALYLGFEWNQTQNLLSPMITHGIYSAVILGHGLWKIHDHKRRLRQRIQQLKSEERGSSSP
;
A
#
# COMPACT_ATOMS: atom_id res chain seq x y z
N MET A 1 35.01 -0.50 34.89
CA MET A 1 34.65 0.09 33.58
C MET A 1 33.43 -0.66 33.03
N GLU A 2 32.32 -0.63 33.78
CA GLU A 2 31.17 -1.56 33.61
C GLU A 2 29.81 -0.82 33.57
N VAL A 3 29.83 0.52 33.69
CA VAL A 3 28.62 1.36 33.81
C VAL A 3 28.14 1.86 32.44
N THR A 4 28.97 1.80 31.40
CA THR A 4 28.63 2.28 30.05
C THR A 4 27.91 1.24 29.20
N THR A 5 28.19 -0.05 29.37
CA THR A 5 27.58 -1.14 28.57
C THR A 5 26.13 -1.43 28.95
N PHE A 6 25.80 -1.37 30.24
CA PHE A 6 24.44 -1.61 30.73
C PHE A 6 23.46 -0.50 30.31
N ASN A 7 23.90 0.76 30.33
CA ASN A 7 23.07 1.90 29.94
C ASN A 7 22.81 1.93 28.41
N GLN A 8 23.74 1.39 27.62
CA GLN A 8 23.60 1.25 26.18
C GLN A 8 22.64 0.10 25.81
N SER A 9 22.74 -1.05 26.48
CA SER A 9 21.83 -2.18 26.21
C SER A 9 20.39 -1.91 26.65
N PHE A 10 20.20 -1.14 27.73
CA PHE A 10 18.87 -0.69 28.17
C PHE A 10 18.22 0.25 27.16
N ASN A 11 18.96 1.26 26.67
CA ASN A 11 18.46 2.18 25.64
C ASN A 11 18.12 1.45 24.33
N ASP A 12 18.95 0.49 23.91
CA ASP A 12 18.70 -0.30 22.70
C ASP A 12 17.47 -1.21 22.85
N ALA A 13 17.25 -1.80 24.03
CA ALA A 13 16.10 -2.64 24.33
C ALA A 13 14.79 -1.84 24.45
N GLU A 14 14.84 -0.67 25.07
CA GLU A 14 13.70 0.25 25.17
C GLU A 14 13.29 0.74 23.78
N PHE A 15 14.27 1.16 22.96
CA PHE A 15 14.04 1.57 21.56
C PHE A 15 13.41 0.43 20.73
N ALA A 16 13.88 -0.81 20.91
CA ALA A 16 13.31 -1.98 20.23
C ALA A 16 11.88 -2.31 20.68
N LEU A 17 11.54 -2.04 21.94
CA LEU A 17 10.17 -2.20 22.46
C LEU A 17 9.23 -1.16 21.85
N TRP A 18 9.65 0.11 21.79
CA TRP A 18 8.88 1.19 21.16
C TRP A 18 8.64 0.93 19.66
N ASP A 19 9.65 0.43 18.94
CA ASP A 19 9.51 0.02 17.53
C ASP A 19 8.47 -1.09 17.36
N LYS A 20 8.48 -2.11 18.24
CA LYS A 20 7.51 -3.21 18.23
C LYS A 20 6.10 -2.73 18.56
N LEU A 21 5.93 -1.92 19.60
CA LEU A 21 4.64 -1.34 19.96
C LEU A 21 4.08 -0.49 18.83
N GLY A 22 4.92 0.37 18.23
CA GLY A 22 4.54 1.18 17.08
C GLY A 22 4.14 0.34 15.87
N ALA A 23 4.80 -0.80 15.63
CA ALA A 23 4.41 -1.74 14.56
C ALA A 23 3.06 -2.41 14.84
N VAL A 24 2.81 -2.86 16.08
CA VAL A 24 1.53 -3.48 16.47
C VAL A 24 0.37 -2.50 16.34
N VAL A 25 0.55 -1.24 16.77
CA VAL A 25 -0.47 -0.20 16.66
C VAL A 25 -0.81 0.11 15.20
N ARG A 26 0.20 0.21 14.32
CA ARG A 26 -0.05 0.43 12.88
C ARG A 26 -0.70 -0.77 12.21
N LEU A 27 -0.32 -1.99 12.60
CA LEU A 27 -0.96 -3.22 12.13
C LEU A 27 -2.43 -3.27 12.54
N SER A 28 -2.74 -3.02 13.82
CA SER A 28 -4.12 -3.03 14.30
C SER A 28 -4.96 -1.93 13.67
N TYR A 29 -4.40 -0.74 13.49
CA TYR A 29 -5.02 0.35 12.76
C TYR A 29 -5.31 -0.02 11.30
N GLY A 30 -4.33 -0.57 10.58
CA GLY A 30 -4.48 -1.00 9.18
C GLY A 30 -5.56 -2.07 9.01
N ILE A 31 -5.48 -3.15 9.79
CA ILE A 31 -6.49 -4.22 9.80
C ILE A 31 -7.87 -3.64 10.18
N GLY A 32 -7.91 -2.75 11.17
CA GLY A 32 -9.13 -2.09 11.62
C GLY A 32 -9.82 -1.28 10.53
N ILE A 33 -9.07 -0.50 9.74
CA ILE A 33 -9.62 0.27 8.61
C ILE A 33 -10.17 -0.66 7.55
N TYR A 34 -9.40 -1.65 7.09
CA TYR A 34 -9.85 -2.54 6.03
C TYR A 34 -11.03 -3.42 6.47
N GLY A 35 -11.05 -3.83 7.73
CA GLY A 35 -12.21 -4.48 8.36
C GLY A 35 -13.44 -3.57 8.41
N ALA A 36 -13.27 -2.30 8.78
CA ALA A 36 -14.35 -1.33 8.79
C ALA A 36 -14.89 -1.06 7.38
N MET A 37 -14.03 -0.99 6.36
CA MET A 37 -14.44 -0.87 4.96
C MET A 37 -15.25 -2.09 4.50
N ALA A 38 -14.82 -3.31 4.83
CA ALA A 38 -15.57 -4.52 4.51
C ALA A 38 -16.95 -4.54 5.18
N LEU A 39 -17.04 -4.11 6.44
CA LEU A 39 -18.32 -3.99 7.16
C LEU A 39 -19.23 -2.91 6.56
N ALA A 40 -18.68 -1.75 6.20
CA ALA A 40 -19.40 -0.69 5.52
C ALA A 40 -19.92 -1.15 4.16
N GLY A 41 -19.10 -1.88 3.40
CA GLY A 41 -19.49 -2.49 2.14
C GLY A 41 -20.65 -3.46 2.31
N LYS A 42 -20.55 -4.38 3.28
CA LYS A 42 -21.63 -5.31 3.62
C LYS A 42 -22.94 -4.59 4.00
N PHE A 43 -22.85 -3.49 4.75
CA PHE A 43 -24.01 -2.69 5.12
C PHE A 43 -24.68 -2.05 3.89
N ILE A 44 -23.89 -1.44 3.00
CA ILE A 44 -24.38 -0.89 1.72
C ILE A 44 -25.07 -1.99 0.92
N CYS A 45 -24.40 -3.13 0.74
CA CYS A 45 -24.95 -4.25 -0.04
C CYS A 45 -26.28 -4.75 0.53
N SER A 46 -26.41 -4.81 1.86
CA SER A 46 -27.65 -5.18 2.55
C SER A 46 -28.79 -4.20 2.31
N ILE A 47 -28.52 -2.90 2.17
CA ILE A 47 -29.54 -1.88 1.88
C ILE A 47 -29.94 -1.95 0.41
N THR A 48 -28.97 -2.15 -0.48
CA THR A 48 -29.20 -2.18 -1.94
C THR A 48 -29.73 -3.52 -2.46
N GLY A 49 -29.70 -4.58 -1.64
CA GLY A 49 -30.15 -5.92 -2.01
C GLY A 49 -29.24 -6.64 -3.02
N ILE A 50 -27.94 -6.32 -3.03
CA ILE A 50 -26.97 -6.89 -3.98
C ILE A 50 -26.08 -7.95 -3.29
N ASP A 51 -25.44 -8.78 -4.11
CA ASP A 51 -24.46 -9.75 -3.63
C ASP A 51 -23.21 -9.06 -3.06
N CYS A 52 -22.99 -9.23 -1.74
CA CYS A 52 -21.83 -8.70 -1.04
C CYS A 52 -20.52 -9.38 -1.45
N MET A 53 -20.60 -10.58 -2.01
CA MET A 53 -19.44 -11.34 -2.45
C MET A 53 -19.00 -10.96 -3.87
N GLY A 54 -19.76 -10.13 -4.59
CA GLY A 54 -19.40 -9.63 -5.92
C GLY A 54 -19.13 -10.74 -6.95
N GLY A 55 -19.84 -11.87 -6.86
CA GLY A 55 -19.60 -13.03 -7.72
C GLY A 55 -18.36 -13.85 -7.37
N PHE A 56 -17.81 -13.69 -6.16
CA PHE A 56 -16.65 -14.44 -5.69
C PHE A 56 -16.89 -15.94 -5.83
N HIS A 57 -16.05 -16.59 -6.63
CA HIS A 57 -15.98 -18.03 -6.71
C HIS A 57 -14.51 -18.45 -6.85
N PRO A 58 -14.01 -19.36 -6.00
CA PRO A 58 -12.64 -19.83 -6.10
C PRO A 58 -12.49 -20.68 -7.36
N SER A 59 -11.75 -20.17 -8.35
CA SER A 59 -11.42 -20.88 -9.58
C SER A 59 -9.97 -20.64 -9.99
N LEU A 60 -9.36 -21.66 -10.61
CA LEU A 60 -8.01 -21.51 -11.18
C LEU A 60 -7.99 -20.44 -12.28
N THR A 61 -9.07 -20.31 -13.04
CA THR A 61 -9.22 -19.29 -14.09
C THR A 61 -9.12 -17.89 -13.49
N ALA A 62 -9.84 -17.60 -12.41
CA ALA A 62 -9.79 -16.28 -11.77
C ALA A 62 -8.41 -15.97 -11.15
N ILE A 63 -7.69 -17.01 -10.70
CA ILE A 63 -6.31 -16.85 -10.25
C ILE A 63 -5.39 -16.49 -11.42
N VAL A 64 -5.50 -17.20 -12.53
CA VAL A 64 -4.68 -16.94 -13.73
C VAL A 64 -5.02 -15.58 -14.35
N GLU A 65 -6.30 -15.21 -14.39
CA GLU A 65 -6.76 -13.90 -14.83
C GLU A 65 -6.19 -12.80 -13.93
N GLY A 66 -6.31 -12.91 -12.61
CA GLY A 66 -5.76 -11.93 -11.69
C GLY A 66 -4.24 -11.80 -11.79
N LEU A 67 -3.53 -12.93 -11.96
CA LEU A 67 -2.09 -12.91 -12.22
C LEU A 67 -1.75 -12.19 -13.55
N GLY A 68 -2.54 -12.44 -14.60
CA GLY A 68 -2.39 -11.80 -15.90
C GLY A 68 -2.66 -10.29 -15.85
N TYR A 69 -3.75 -9.89 -15.19
CA TYR A 69 -4.13 -8.49 -15.00
C TYR A 69 -3.18 -7.74 -14.05
N ALA A 70 -2.44 -8.43 -13.18
CA ALA A 70 -1.39 -7.80 -12.37
C ALA A 70 -0.19 -7.31 -13.19
N VAL A 71 0.10 -7.95 -14.33
CA VAL A 71 1.32 -7.66 -15.10
C VAL A 71 1.36 -6.22 -15.62
N PRO A 72 0.34 -5.68 -16.32
CA PRO A 72 0.40 -4.31 -16.84
C PRO A 72 0.63 -3.21 -15.79
N PRO A 73 -0.12 -3.14 -14.67
CA PRO A 73 0.10 -2.09 -13.67
C PRO A 73 1.45 -2.24 -12.95
N ILE A 74 1.90 -3.47 -12.70
CA ILE A 74 3.24 -3.71 -12.13
C ILE A 74 4.34 -3.24 -13.08
N MET A 75 4.26 -3.60 -14.36
CA MET A 75 5.25 -3.18 -15.36
C MET A 75 5.28 -1.67 -15.54
N ALA A 76 4.11 -1.02 -15.62
CA ALA A 76 4.01 0.43 -15.73
C ALA A 76 4.66 1.12 -14.53
N LEU A 77 4.41 0.60 -13.32
CA LEU A 77 4.95 1.20 -12.11
C LEU A 77 6.45 0.94 -11.95
N LEU A 78 6.93 -0.28 -12.17
CA LEU A 78 8.36 -0.59 -12.14
C LEU A 78 9.13 0.28 -13.14
N PHE A 79 8.55 0.55 -14.31
CA PHE A 79 9.11 1.47 -15.28
C PHE A 79 9.15 2.92 -14.77
N ILE A 80 8.08 3.41 -14.14
CA ILE A 80 8.06 4.77 -13.54
C ILE A 80 9.07 4.88 -12.40
N LEU A 81 9.29 3.82 -11.62
CA LEU A 81 10.17 3.82 -10.46
C LEU A 81 11.65 3.56 -10.80
N ASP A 82 11.95 3.20 -12.05
CA ASP A 82 13.32 2.97 -12.54
C ASP A 82 14.22 4.18 -12.27
N ASP A 83 15.43 3.93 -11.76
CA ASP A 83 16.39 4.97 -11.43
C ASP A 83 16.73 5.88 -12.62
N GLU A 84 16.80 5.33 -13.84
CA GLU A 84 17.08 6.12 -15.05
C GLU A 84 15.91 7.04 -15.39
N VAL A 85 14.68 6.54 -15.28
CA VAL A 85 13.46 7.33 -15.54
C VAL A 85 13.29 8.41 -14.47
N VAL A 86 13.57 8.10 -13.20
CA VAL A 86 13.47 9.05 -12.09
C VAL A 86 14.56 10.14 -12.12
N LYS A 87 15.74 9.84 -12.68
CA LYS A 87 16.76 10.87 -12.94
C LYS A 87 16.29 11.87 -13.99
N LEU A 88 15.60 11.39 -15.03
CA LEU A 88 15.17 12.18 -16.19
C LEU A 88 13.85 12.93 -15.95
N SER A 89 12.90 12.33 -15.24
CA SER A 89 11.55 12.86 -15.06
C SER A 89 11.32 13.36 -13.63
N PRO A 90 11.02 14.66 -13.42
CA PRO A 90 10.68 15.19 -12.10
C PRO A 90 9.36 14.60 -11.57
N HIS A 91 8.45 14.17 -12.45
CA HIS A 91 7.18 13.55 -12.08
C HIS A 91 7.38 12.11 -11.58
N ALA A 92 8.22 11.33 -12.26
CA ALA A 92 8.59 9.99 -11.80
C ALA A 92 9.29 10.04 -10.44
N ARG A 93 10.16 11.05 -10.23
CA ARG A 93 10.78 11.32 -8.94
C ARG A 93 9.76 11.62 -7.85
N ALA A 94 8.81 12.52 -8.14
CA ALA A 94 7.76 12.87 -7.22
C ALA A 94 6.96 11.62 -6.81
N ILE A 95 6.52 10.81 -7.77
CA ILE A 95 5.79 9.56 -7.52
C ILE A 95 6.61 8.64 -6.60
N ARG A 96 7.87 8.37 -6.95
CA ARG A 96 8.73 7.51 -6.16
C ARG A 96 8.95 8.03 -4.73
N ASP A 97 9.18 9.32 -4.57
CA ASP A 97 9.41 9.92 -3.25
C ASP A 97 8.16 9.88 -2.37
N VAL A 98 6.96 10.04 -2.98
CA VAL A 98 5.68 9.89 -2.29
C VAL A 98 5.51 8.45 -1.82
N GLU A 99 5.69 7.48 -2.72
CA GLU A 99 5.57 6.06 -2.40
C GLU A 99 6.59 5.62 -1.36
N ASP A 100 7.89 5.82 -1.59
CA ASP A 100 8.96 5.40 -0.67
C ASP A 100 8.73 5.94 0.76
N GLU A 101 8.16 7.14 0.89
CA GLU A 101 7.91 7.72 2.19
C GLU A 101 6.63 7.24 2.87
N GLU A 102 5.52 7.09 2.13
CA GLU A 102 4.30 6.50 2.69
C GLU A 102 4.56 5.07 3.16
N LEU A 103 5.21 4.28 2.31
CA LEU A 103 5.68 2.93 2.60
C LEU A 103 6.58 2.90 3.83
N ARG A 104 7.59 3.77 3.87
CA ARG A 104 8.51 3.84 5.00
C ARG A 104 7.78 4.14 6.28
N SER A 105 6.94 5.17 6.32
CA SER A 105 6.25 5.59 7.54
C SER A 105 5.33 4.49 8.09
N PHE A 106 4.62 3.79 7.20
CA PHE A 106 3.64 2.81 7.60
C PHE A 106 4.25 1.46 7.98
N PHE A 107 5.21 0.94 7.19
CA PHE A 107 5.77 -0.40 7.39
C PHE A 107 7.07 -0.43 8.22
N TYR A 108 7.61 0.71 8.65
CA TYR A 108 8.84 0.74 9.45
C TYR A 108 8.76 -0.20 10.66
N GLY A 109 9.65 -1.17 10.80
CA GLY A 109 9.67 -2.07 11.96
C GLY A 109 8.65 -3.22 11.94
N MET A 110 7.86 -3.38 10.86
CA MET A 110 6.98 -4.53 10.68
C MET A 110 7.74 -5.77 10.19
N SER A 111 7.27 -6.96 10.58
CA SER A 111 7.77 -8.24 10.06
C SER A 111 7.14 -8.58 8.70
N PRO A 112 7.77 -9.47 7.89
CA PRO A 112 7.19 -9.93 6.64
C PRO A 112 5.78 -10.56 6.79
N TRP A 113 5.49 -11.18 7.92
CA TRP A 113 4.15 -11.73 8.17
C TRP A 113 3.12 -10.64 8.44
N GLN A 114 3.47 -9.61 9.21
CA GLN A 114 2.59 -8.45 9.42
C GLN A 114 2.32 -7.72 8.10
N PHE A 115 3.33 -7.63 7.25
CA PHE A 115 3.20 -7.12 5.89
C PHE A 115 2.18 -7.91 5.06
N ILE A 116 2.34 -9.24 4.97
CA ILE A 116 1.42 -10.11 4.22
C ILE A 116 -0.02 -9.98 4.74
N LEU A 117 -0.19 -9.88 6.07
CA LEU A 117 -1.51 -9.71 6.69
C LEU A 117 -2.17 -8.40 6.27
N ILE A 118 -1.42 -7.29 6.27
CA ILE A 118 -1.94 -5.98 5.84
C ILE A 118 -2.32 -6.00 4.37
N VAL A 119 -1.43 -6.51 3.50
CA VAL A 119 -1.70 -6.56 2.05
C VAL A 119 -2.91 -7.42 1.74
N THR A 120 -3.04 -8.57 2.40
CA THR A 120 -4.22 -9.43 2.24
C THR A 120 -5.48 -8.71 2.73
N ALA A 121 -5.41 -8.07 3.90
CA ALA A 121 -6.55 -7.34 4.47
C ALA A 121 -6.98 -6.16 3.59
N SER A 122 -6.03 -5.37 3.05
CA SER A 122 -6.31 -4.24 2.16
C SER A 122 -6.96 -4.71 0.88
N SER A 123 -6.39 -5.73 0.25
CA SER A 123 -6.90 -6.28 -1.02
C SER A 123 -8.29 -6.87 -0.86
N VAL A 124 -8.60 -7.52 0.27
CA VAL A 124 -9.97 -8.04 0.47
C VAL A 124 -10.94 -6.91 0.82
N GLY A 125 -10.59 -6.05 1.78
CA GLY A 125 -11.48 -5.01 2.29
C GLY A 125 -11.82 -3.93 1.26
N GLU A 126 -10.83 -3.48 0.50
CA GLU A 126 -11.02 -2.45 -0.51
C GLU A 126 -11.78 -2.97 -1.75
N GLU A 127 -11.52 -4.21 -2.19
CA GLU A 127 -12.27 -4.78 -3.32
C GLU A 127 -13.73 -5.03 -2.95
N LEU A 128 -14.01 -5.56 -1.76
CA LEU A 128 -15.38 -5.71 -1.25
C LEU A 128 -16.12 -4.37 -1.18
N PHE A 129 -15.45 -3.33 -0.67
CA PHE A 129 -16.06 -2.02 -0.54
C PHE A 129 -16.28 -1.35 -1.90
N TYR A 130 -15.22 -1.13 -2.68
CA TYR A 130 -15.33 -0.34 -3.89
C TYR A 130 -16.02 -1.07 -5.04
N ARG A 131 -15.86 -2.39 -5.19
CA ARG A 131 -16.35 -3.11 -6.37
C ARG A 131 -17.70 -3.72 -6.04
N ALA A 132 -17.74 -4.55 -5.00
CA ALA A 132 -18.95 -5.26 -4.62
C ALA A 132 -20.01 -4.41 -3.91
N ALA A 133 -19.67 -3.23 -3.34
CA ALA A 133 -20.66 -2.34 -2.72
C ALA A 133 -20.86 -1.03 -3.48
N VAL A 134 -19.79 -0.29 -3.79
CA VAL A 134 -19.90 1.01 -4.47
C VAL A 134 -20.24 0.82 -5.95
N GLN A 135 -19.46 0.03 -6.70
CA GLN A 135 -19.62 -0.08 -8.16
C GLN A 135 -20.87 -0.86 -8.60
N THR A 136 -21.29 -1.90 -7.86
CA THR A 136 -22.53 -2.68 -8.06
C THR A 136 -23.77 -2.09 -7.39
N GLY A 137 -23.61 -1.49 -6.22
CA GLY A 137 -24.74 -1.15 -5.35
C GLY A 137 -25.15 0.29 -5.42
N VAL A 138 -24.17 1.16 -5.20
CA VAL A 138 -24.41 2.59 -5.16
C VAL A 138 -24.60 3.12 -6.57
N LEU A 139 -23.76 2.74 -7.54
CA LEU A 139 -23.72 3.39 -8.85
C LEU A 139 -24.79 2.97 -9.87
N PRO A 140 -25.19 1.70 -10.01
CA PRO A 140 -26.15 1.29 -11.04
C PRO A 140 -27.54 1.95 -10.94
N PRO A 141 -28.08 2.27 -9.74
CA PRO A 141 -29.29 3.09 -9.62
C PRO A 141 -29.19 4.48 -10.27
N PHE A 142 -27.98 5.04 -10.38
CA PHE A 142 -27.75 6.37 -10.96
C PHE A 142 -27.18 6.32 -12.40
N VAL A 143 -26.59 5.19 -12.81
CA VAL A 143 -25.94 5.04 -14.13
C VAL A 143 -26.25 3.68 -14.76
N PRO A 144 -27.52 3.41 -15.14
CA PRO A 144 -27.97 2.07 -15.54
C PRO A 144 -27.37 1.56 -16.87
N PHE A 145 -26.63 2.38 -17.63
CA PHE A 145 -26.24 2.07 -19.00
C PHE A 145 -24.75 1.81 -19.26
N ALA A 146 -23.84 1.94 -18.30
CA ALA A 146 -22.50 1.34 -18.48
C ALA A 146 -21.78 1.03 -17.17
N GLN A 147 -21.40 -0.24 -17.00
CA GLN A 147 -20.47 -0.69 -15.97
C GLN A 147 -19.12 0.04 -16.04
N ALA A 148 -18.72 0.52 -17.23
CA ALA A 148 -17.55 1.38 -17.43
C ALA A 148 -17.69 2.76 -16.76
N PHE A 149 -18.88 3.37 -16.76
CA PHE A 149 -19.14 4.60 -15.98
C PHE A 149 -19.08 4.32 -14.48
N GLY A 150 -19.56 3.14 -14.06
CA GLY A 150 -19.38 2.64 -12.70
C GLY A 150 -17.91 2.65 -12.29
N ALA A 151 -17.03 2.04 -13.10
CA ALA A 151 -15.59 2.02 -12.86
C ALA A 151 -14.98 3.44 -12.79
N VAL A 152 -15.39 4.35 -13.68
CA VAL A 152 -14.90 5.75 -13.69
C VAL A 152 -15.31 6.52 -12.45
N ILE A 153 -16.57 6.40 -12.03
CA ILE A 153 -17.06 7.11 -10.83
C ILE A 153 -16.45 6.49 -9.57
N THR A 154 -16.36 5.16 -9.48
CA THR A 154 -15.65 4.51 -8.37
C THR A 154 -14.20 4.99 -8.31
N ALA A 155 -13.49 5.03 -9.44
CA ALA A 155 -12.12 5.56 -9.50
C ALA A 155 -12.01 7.02 -9.05
N ALA A 156 -12.95 7.87 -9.48
CA ALA A 156 -13.01 9.27 -9.07
C ALA A 156 -13.31 9.41 -7.56
N LEU A 157 -14.19 8.57 -7.01
CA LEU A 157 -14.51 8.51 -5.59
C LEU A 157 -13.33 8.01 -4.76
N THR A 158 -12.66 6.95 -5.21
CA THR A 158 -11.44 6.43 -4.57
C THR A 158 -10.36 7.52 -4.56
N GLY A 159 -10.02 8.09 -5.71
CA GLY A 159 -9.04 9.18 -5.78
C GLY A 159 -9.43 10.36 -4.88
N SER A 160 -10.70 10.76 -4.85
CA SER A 160 -11.18 11.85 -3.97
C SER A 160 -11.07 11.50 -2.49
N LEU A 161 -11.39 10.26 -2.09
CA LEU A 161 -11.31 9.82 -0.70
C LEU A 161 -9.86 9.77 -0.22
N TYR A 162 -8.95 9.24 -1.05
CA TYR A 162 -7.51 9.27 -0.78
C TYR A 162 -6.96 10.70 -0.75
N PHE A 163 -7.46 11.59 -1.63
CA PHE A 163 -7.10 13.01 -1.58
C PHE A 163 -7.48 13.65 -0.24
N VAL A 164 -8.69 13.40 0.25
CA VAL A 164 -9.15 13.89 1.56
C VAL A 164 -8.32 13.28 2.69
N ALA A 165 -8.02 11.98 2.62
CA ALA A 165 -7.22 11.28 3.63
C ALA A 165 -5.77 11.78 3.67
N ALA A 166 -5.16 12.06 2.50
CA ALA A 166 -3.80 12.56 2.38
C ALA A 166 -3.68 14.07 2.70
N SER A 167 -4.76 14.83 2.55
CA SER A 167 -4.75 16.30 2.65
C SER A 167 -4.22 16.86 3.99
N PRO A 168 -4.66 16.40 5.17
CA PRO A 168 -4.14 16.88 6.46
C PRO A 168 -2.66 16.58 6.64
N LYS A 169 -2.24 15.34 6.33
CA LYS A 169 -0.85 14.89 6.44
C LYS A 169 0.07 15.69 5.51
N ALA A 170 -0.33 15.83 4.25
CA ALA A 170 0.43 16.58 3.26
C ALA A 170 0.44 18.10 3.51
N TRP A 171 -0.61 18.64 4.16
CA TRP A 171 -0.61 20.03 4.64
C TRP A 171 0.39 20.24 5.77
N TYR A 172 0.40 19.36 6.78
CA TYR A 172 1.36 19.41 7.89
C TYR A 172 2.81 19.31 7.41
N GLU A 173 3.09 18.39 6.48
CA GLU A 173 4.43 18.19 5.91
C GLU A 173 4.79 19.21 4.80
N ARG A 174 3.89 20.14 4.46
CA ARG A 174 4.02 21.09 3.33
C ARG A 174 4.37 20.44 1.97
N ARG A 175 3.92 19.20 1.74
CA ARG A 175 4.23 18.45 0.51
C ARG A 175 3.13 18.59 -0.53
N GLN A 176 3.35 19.46 -1.51
CA GLN A 176 2.38 19.72 -2.59
C GLN A 176 2.21 18.52 -3.52
N LEU A 177 3.28 17.76 -3.78
CA LEU A 177 3.26 16.64 -4.72
C LEU A 177 2.47 15.43 -4.18
N LYS A 178 2.55 15.15 -2.86
CA LYS A 178 1.76 14.09 -2.20
C LYS A 178 0.26 14.27 -2.36
N LYS A 179 -0.21 15.52 -2.30
CA LYS A 179 -1.63 15.84 -2.45
C LYS A 179 -2.17 15.45 -3.81
N ILE A 180 -1.33 15.32 -4.83
CA ILE A 180 -1.78 15.13 -6.21
C ILE A 180 -1.46 13.71 -6.68
N TYR A 181 -0.23 13.23 -6.50
CA TYR A 181 0.21 11.97 -7.13
C TYR A 181 -0.30 10.70 -6.44
N SER A 182 -0.35 10.65 -5.11
CA SER A 182 -0.86 9.48 -4.39
C SER A 182 -2.34 9.23 -4.72
N PRO A 183 -3.25 10.23 -4.58
CA PRO A 183 -4.65 10.07 -4.97
C PRO A 183 -4.87 9.76 -6.46
N LEU A 184 -4.02 10.30 -7.33
CA LEU A 184 -4.10 10.04 -8.78
C LEU A 184 -3.73 8.60 -9.12
N LEU A 185 -2.66 8.06 -8.54
CA LEU A 185 -2.24 6.67 -8.75
C LEU A 185 -3.30 5.69 -8.26
N GLU A 186 -3.85 5.93 -7.07
CA GLU A 186 -4.94 5.12 -6.52
C GLU A 186 -6.20 5.20 -7.39
N GLY A 187 -6.52 6.38 -7.93
CA GLY A 187 -7.62 6.53 -8.90
C GLY A 187 -7.38 5.76 -10.20
N LEU A 188 -6.18 5.78 -10.76
CA LEU A 188 -5.84 5.04 -11.98
C LEU A 188 -5.88 3.52 -11.75
N LEU A 189 -5.36 3.06 -10.60
CA LEU A 189 -5.44 1.66 -10.20
C LEU A 189 -6.89 1.22 -9.99
N ALA A 190 -7.70 2.03 -9.29
CA ALA A 190 -9.12 1.76 -9.07
C ALA A 190 -9.90 1.67 -10.39
N LEU A 191 -9.57 2.53 -11.37
CA LEU A 191 -10.16 2.47 -12.71
C LEU A 191 -9.80 1.15 -13.40
N TYR A 192 -8.52 0.77 -13.37
CA TYR A 192 -8.02 -0.46 -13.97
C TYR A 192 -8.70 -1.70 -13.36
N LEU A 193 -8.73 -1.78 -12.03
CA LEU A 193 -9.38 -2.89 -11.29
C LEU A 193 -10.90 -2.91 -11.52
N GLY A 194 -11.53 -1.74 -11.68
CA GLY A 194 -12.95 -1.65 -12.04
C GLY A 194 -13.24 -2.20 -13.44
N PHE A 195 -12.34 -1.99 -14.41
CA PHE A 195 -12.44 -2.62 -15.73
C PHE A 195 -12.18 -4.12 -15.69
N GLU A 196 -11.16 -4.56 -14.95
CA GLU A 196 -10.87 -5.98 -14.76
C GLU A 196 -12.08 -6.72 -14.19
N TRP A 197 -12.69 -6.18 -13.14
CA TRP A 197 -13.88 -6.78 -12.52
C TRP A 197 -15.04 -6.86 -13.52
N ASN A 198 -15.25 -5.82 -14.34
CA ASN A 198 -16.27 -5.84 -15.39
C ASN A 198 -16.02 -6.95 -16.43
N GLN A 199 -14.77 -7.29 -16.74
CA GLN A 199 -14.43 -8.35 -17.71
C GLN A 199 -14.53 -9.75 -17.10
N THR A 200 -14.02 -9.92 -15.87
CA THR A 200 -13.89 -11.23 -15.21
C THR A 200 -15.18 -11.66 -14.51
N GLN A 201 -16.00 -10.69 -14.07
CA GLN A 201 -17.20 -10.91 -13.26
C GLN A 201 -16.93 -11.79 -12.01
N ASN A 202 -15.67 -11.85 -11.56
CA ASN A 202 -15.26 -12.58 -10.38
C ASN A 202 -14.37 -11.69 -9.52
N LEU A 203 -14.87 -11.35 -8.33
CA LEU A 203 -14.16 -10.50 -7.37
C LEU A 203 -12.79 -11.05 -6.96
N LEU A 204 -12.56 -12.36 -7.06
CA LEU A 204 -11.27 -12.98 -6.76
C LEU A 204 -10.15 -12.47 -7.68
N SER A 205 -10.44 -12.19 -8.96
CA SER A 205 -9.41 -11.70 -9.90
C SER A 205 -8.87 -10.32 -9.48
N PRO A 206 -9.70 -9.28 -9.28
CA PRO A 206 -9.25 -7.98 -8.77
C PRO A 206 -8.55 -8.06 -7.40
N MET A 207 -8.99 -8.94 -6.49
CA MET A 207 -8.32 -9.16 -5.20
C MET A 207 -6.88 -9.66 -5.38
N ILE A 208 -6.66 -10.57 -6.34
CA ILE A 208 -5.33 -11.08 -6.66
C ILE A 208 -4.50 -10.01 -7.36
N THR A 209 -5.06 -9.33 -8.36
CA THR A 209 -4.38 -8.24 -9.08
C THR A 209 -3.92 -7.16 -8.12
N HIS A 210 -4.83 -6.66 -7.30
CA HIS A 210 -4.55 -5.63 -6.31
C HIS A 210 -3.56 -6.13 -5.25
N GLY A 211 -3.73 -7.35 -4.73
CA GLY A 211 -2.83 -7.89 -3.72
C GLY A 211 -1.41 -8.09 -4.20
N ILE A 212 -1.21 -8.54 -5.45
CA ILE A 212 0.11 -8.69 -6.03
C ILE A 212 0.73 -7.34 -6.36
N TYR A 213 -0.04 -6.42 -6.93
CA TYR A 213 0.39 -5.05 -7.17
C TYR A 213 0.90 -4.41 -5.87
N SER A 214 0.10 -4.43 -4.82
CA SER A 214 0.47 -3.94 -3.49
C SER A 214 1.68 -4.69 -2.93
N ALA A 215 1.74 -6.02 -3.03
CA ALA A 215 2.89 -6.78 -2.56
C ALA A 215 4.20 -6.37 -3.24
N VAL A 216 4.19 -6.14 -4.56
CA VAL A 216 5.39 -5.75 -5.33
C VAL A 216 5.85 -4.35 -4.97
N ILE A 217 4.93 -3.40 -4.87
CA ILE A 217 5.24 -1.99 -4.62
C ILE A 217 5.76 -1.80 -3.22
N LEU A 218 4.94 -2.23 -2.26
CA LEU A 218 5.24 -2.07 -0.87
C LEU A 218 6.47 -2.94 -0.51
N GLY A 219 6.62 -4.12 -1.13
CA GLY A 219 7.77 -5.00 -0.97
C GLY A 219 9.07 -4.41 -1.52
N HIS A 220 9.04 -3.78 -2.69
CA HIS A 220 10.20 -3.09 -3.27
C HIS A 220 10.68 -1.93 -2.39
N GLY A 221 9.75 -1.10 -1.90
CA GLY A 221 10.08 -0.01 -0.97
C GLY A 221 10.66 -0.53 0.36
N LEU A 222 10.07 -1.58 0.92
CA LEU A 222 10.59 -2.23 2.14
C LEU A 222 12.00 -2.78 1.97
N TRP A 223 12.27 -3.46 0.86
CA TRP A 223 13.58 -4.00 0.54
C TRP A 223 14.63 -2.90 0.47
N LYS A 224 14.32 -1.79 -0.22
CA LYS A 224 15.20 -0.62 -0.35
C LYS A 224 15.53 0.03 1.00
N ILE A 225 14.54 0.14 1.89
CA ILE A 225 14.74 0.66 3.26
C ILE A 225 15.67 -0.27 4.05
N HIS A 226 15.43 -1.59 3.97
CA HIS A 226 16.24 -2.57 4.69
C HIS A 226 17.70 -2.55 4.20
N ASP A 227 17.90 -2.47 2.88
CA ASP A 227 19.21 -2.39 2.26
C ASP A 227 19.96 -1.10 2.67
N HIS A 228 19.27 0.05 2.70
CA HIS A 228 19.85 1.29 3.19
C HIS A 228 20.29 1.20 4.67
N LYS A 229 19.46 0.60 5.54
CA LYS A 229 19.81 0.37 6.96
C LYS A 229 20.99 -0.59 7.11
N ARG A 230 21.09 -1.61 6.25
CA ARG A 230 22.23 -2.54 6.24
C ARG A 230 23.53 -1.81 5.87
N ARG A 231 23.52 -1.02 4.80
CA ARG A 231 24.69 -0.22 4.36
C ARG A 231 25.13 0.79 5.41
N LEU A 232 24.20 1.49 6.06
CA LEU A 232 24.51 2.42 7.15
C LEU A 232 25.18 1.72 8.34
N ARG A 233 24.66 0.56 8.76
CA ARG A 233 25.28 -0.23 9.84
C ARG A 233 26.70 -0.66 9.49
N GLN A 234 26.94 -1.09 8.26
CA GLN A 234 28.27 -1.45 7.78
C GLN A 234 29.23 -0.26 7.82
N ARG A 235 28.80 0.93 7.36
CA ARG A 235 29.61 2.16 7.42
C ARG A 235 29.94 2.57 8.85
N ILE A 236 28.97 2.51 9.76
CA ILE A 236 29.20 2.82 11.19
C ILE A 236 30.20 1.83 11.80
N GLN A 237 30.11 0.54 11.46
CA GLN A 237 31.07 -0.47 11.92
C GLN A 237 32.47 -0.23 11.37
N GLN A 238 32.60 0.14 10.08
CA GLN A 238 33.87 0.51 9.45
C GLN A 238 34.50 1.72 10.16
N LEU A 239 33.75 2.80 10.35
CA LEU A 239 34.23 4.00 11.05
C LEU A 239 34.67 3.70 12.49
N LYS A 240 33.90 2.89 13.23
CA LYS A 240 34.29 2.45 14.59
C LYS A 240 35.56 1.60 14.60
N SER A 241 35.80 0.79 13.56
CA SER A 241 37.04 0.00 13.44
C SER A 241 38.25 0.86 13.06
N GLU A 242 38.07 1.85 12.19
CA GLU A 242 39.10 2.82 11.82
C GLU A 242 39.50 3.69 13.01
N GLU A 243 38.53 4.15 13.81
CA GLU A 243 38.76 4.93 15.03
C GLU A 243 39.48 4.12 16.13
N ARG A 244 39.20 2.82 16.26
CA ARG A 244 39.94 1.92 17.17
C ARG A 244 41.35 1.59 16.65
N GLY A 245 41.53 1.52 15.33
CA GLY A 245 42.84 1.26 14.72
C GLY A 245 43.79 2.45 14.79
N SER A 246 43.27 3.69 14.77
CA SER A 246 44.07 4.92 14.86
C SER A 246 44.39 5.37 16.30
N SER A 247 43.73 4.79 17.30
CA SER A 247 43.91 5.08 18.73
C SER A 247 44.82 4.08 19.47
N SER A 248 45.44 3.14 18.75
CA SER A 248 46.45 2.22 19.29
C SER A 248 47.85 2.69 18.83
N PRO A 249 48.67 3.32 19.69
CA PRO A 249 50.09 3.56 19.43
C PRO A 249 50.92 2.27 19.46
#